data_AF-A0A0F9NTT4-F1
#
_entry.id   AF-A0A0F9NTT4-F1
#
_cell.length_a   1.000
_cell.length_b   1.000
_cell.length_c   1.000
_cell.angle_alpha   90.00
_cell.angle_beta   90.00
_cell.angle_gamma   90.00
#
_symmetry.space_group_name_H-M   'P 1'
#
loop_
_entity.id
_entity.type
_entity.pdbx_description
1 polymer ?
#
loop_
_entity_poly.entity_id
_entity_poly.type
_entity_poly.pdbx_seq_one_letter_code
_entity_poly.pdbx_strand_id
1 'polypeptide(L)' 'GRVFGLANDGQSWQFKELIQTGMQFTAGGYDEENNVLVVNANNFYLADQGPDTNPPGSLWRVMAASDVPDGATVAKVAK' A
#
# COMPACT_ATOMS: atom_id res chain seq x y z
N GLY A 1 -7.98 2.41 -1.37
CA GLY A 1 -7.71 2.69 0.05
C GLY A 1 -6.91 3.98 0.14
N ARG A 2 -6.77 4.53 1.34
CA ARG A 2 -5.95 5.73 1.58
C ARG A 2 -4.72 5.36 2.41
N VAL A 3 -3.58 5.95 2.10
CA VAL A 3 -2.37 5.87 2.92
C VAL A 3 -2.16 7.24 3.56
N PHE A 4 -1.99 7.24 4.87
CA PHE A 4 -1.64 8.44 5.64
C PHE A 4 -0.25 8.27 6.24
N GLY A 5 0.55 9.33 6.18
CA GLY A 5 1.85 9.42 6.79
C GLY A 5 1.78 10.27 8.07
N LEU A 6 2.49 9.82 9.10
CA LEU A 6 2.76 10.59 10.31
C LEU A 6 4.27 10.70 10.47
N ALA A 7 4.80 11.92 10.44
CA ALA A 7 6.21 12.17 10.64
C ALA A 7 6.42 13.43 11.48
N ASN A 8 7.50 13.47 12.26
CA ASN A 8 7.92 14.67 12.97
C ASN A 8 9.01 15.38 12.15
N ASP A 9 8.84 16.68 11.91
CA ASP A 9 9.79 17.50 11.14
C ASP A 9 10.88 18.16 12.01
N GLY A 10 10.98 17.75 13.28
CA GLY A 10 11.84 18.35 14.30
C GLY A 10 11.17 19.47 15.10
N GLN A 11 10.02 19.98 14.67
CA GLN A 11 9.26 21.04 15.35
C GLN A 11 7.87 20.56 15.75
N SER A 12 7.19 19.82 14.87
CA SER A 12 5.82 19.36 15.08
C SER A 12 5.54 18.06 14.33
N TRP A 13 4.50 17.35 14.79
CA TRP A 13 4.00 16.18 14.10
C TRP A 13 3.15 16.61 12.91
N GLN A 14 3.48 16.07 11.74
CA GLN A 14 2.77 16.26 10.49
C GLN A 14 1.98 15.00 10.17
N PHE A 15 0.66 15.13 10.06
CA PHE A 15 -0.21 14.07 9.57
C PHE A 15 -0.75 14.45 8.20
N LYS A 16 -0.49 13.63 7.18
CA LYS A 16 -0.86 13.92 5.78
C LYS A 16 -1.41 12.68 5.09
N GLU A 17 -2.43 12.87 4.25
CA GLU A 17 -2.78 11.88 3.24
C GLU A 17 -1.69 11.88 2.16
N LEU A 18 -1.11 10.71 1.89
CA LEU A 18 -0.04 10.55 0.91
C LEU A 18 -0.58 10.14 -0.46
N ILE A 19 -1.53 9.19 -0.47
CA ILE A 19 -2.16 8.70 -1.70
C ILE A 19 -3.55 8.12 -1.44
N GLN A 20 -4.46 8.35 -2.38
CA GLN A 20 -5.74 7.66 -2.49
C GLN A 20 -5.74 6.73 -3.72
N THR A 21 -5.92 5.43 -3.52
CA THR A 21 -5.96 4.44 -4.60
C THR A 21 -7.30 3.74 -4.66
N GLY A 22 -7.57 3.06 -5.78
CA GLY A 22 -8.67 2.11 -5.88
C GLY A 22 -8.43 0.76 -5.18
N MET A 23 -7.25 0.54 -4.57
CA MET A 23 -6.85 -0.77 -4.04
C MET A 23 -7.47 -1.09 -2.67
N GLN A 24 -7.79 -2.35 -2.42
CA GLN A 24 -8.16 -2.85 -1.09
C GLN A 24 -6.89 -3.25 -0.33
N PHE A 25 -6.49 -2.46 0.66
CA PHE A 25 -5.34 -2.82 1.50
C PHE A 25 -5.73 -3.90 2.51
N THR A 26 -4.87 -4.90 2.66
CA THR A 26 -5.06 -6.00 3.63
C THR A 26 -3.98 -6.04 4.72
N ALA A 27 -2.82 -5.44 4.47
CA ALA A 27 -1.75 -5.28 5.46
C ALA A 27 -0.82 -4.13 5.06
N GLY A 28 0.01 -3.70 6.01
CA GLY A 28 1.12 -2.79 5.80
C GLY A 28 2.34 -3.22 6.63
N GLY A 29 3.51 -2.73 6.26
CA GLY A 29 4.77 -3.03 6.94
C GLY A 29 5.93 -2.22 6.39
N TYR A 30 7.15 -2.65 6.72
CA TYR A 30 8.39 -2.05 6.24
C TYR A 30 9.29 -3.14 5.66
N ASP A 31 10.11 -2.80 4.67
CA ASP A 31 11.24 -3.65 4.27
C ASP A 31 12.48 -3.40 5.14
N GLU A 32 13.57 -4.12 4.85
CA GLU A 32 14.86 -4.04 5.58
C GLU A 32 15.51 -2.65 5.50
N GLU A 33 15.11 -1.82 4.54
CA GLU A 33 15.58 -0.45 4.33
C GLU A 33 14.63 0.59 4.95
N ASN A 34 13.58 0.15 5.66
CA ASN A 34 12.50 0.96 6.23
C ASN A 34 11.59 1.64 5.19
N ASN A 35 11.54 1.17 3.95
CA ASN A 35 10.53 1.65 3.01
C ASN A 35 9.15 1.12 3.41
N VAL A 36 8.13 1.97 3.31
CA VAL A 36 6.75 1.58 3.61
C VAL A 36 6.22 0.64 2.52
N LEU A 37 5.69 -0.50 2.96
CA LEU A 37 5.05 -1.50 2.11
C LEU A 37 3.55 -1.58 2.40
N VAL A 38 2.77 -1.86 1.37
CA VAL A 38 1.34 -2.18 1.48
C VAL A 38 1.00 -3.42 0.67
N VAL A 39 0.10 -4.23 1.21
CA VAL A 39 -0.39 -5.45 0.56
C VAL A 39 -1.83 -5.22 0.11
N ASN A 40 -2.17 -5.67 -1.09
CA ASN A 40 -3.56 -5.91 -1.49
C ASN A 40 -3.77 -7.39 -1.81
N ALA A 41 -4.88 -7.93 -1.34
CA ALA A 41 -5.32 -9.27 -1.70
C ALA A 41 -6.85 -9.34 -1.61
N ASN A 42 -7.47 -10.06 -2.55
CA ASN A 42 -8.92 -10.28 -2.55
C ASN A 42 -9.18 -11.70 -2.06
N ASN A 43 -9.09 -11.89 -0.76
CA ASN A 43 -9.21 -13.21 -0.14
C ASN A 43 -10.67 -13.59 0.12
N PHE A 44 -10.97 -14.87 -0.04
CA PHE A 44 -12.26 -15.52 0.16
C PHE A 44 -12.57 -15.79 1.64
N TYR A 45 -12.44 -14.78 2.50
CA TYR A 45 -12.62 -14.93 3.95
C TYR A 45 -14.00 -15.49 4.35
N LEU A 46 -15.02 -15.30 3.52
CA LEU A 46 -16.41 -15.70 3.77
C LEU A 46 -17.00 -16.51 2.60
N ALA A 47 -16.20 -16.91 1.61
CA ALA A 47 -16.70 -17.60 0.43
C ALA A 47 -16.40 -19.10 0.50
N ASP A 48 -17.27 -19.90 -0.11
CA ASP A 48 -17.25 -21.37 -0.09
C ASP A 48 -16.02 -22.00 -0.78
N GLN A 49 -15.08 -21.18 -1.26
CA GLN A 49 -13.89 -21.62 -2.01
C GLN A 49 -12.71 -22.00 -1.08
N GLY A 50 -12.75 -21.62 0.20
CA GLY A 50 -11.72 -21.98 1.20
C GLY A 50 -10.39 -21.20 1.07
N PRO A 51 -9.51 -21.25 2.09
CA PRO A 51 -8.31 -20.42 2.15
C PRO A 51 -7.22 -20.79 1.12
N ASP A 52 -7.19 -22.05 0.66
CA ASP A 52 -6.16 -22.55 -0.27
C ASP A 52 -6.40 -22.13 -1.73
N THR A 53 -7.56 -21.55 -2.04
CA THR A 53 -7.91 -21.09 -3.40
C THR A 53 -7.79 -19.59 -3.56
N ASN A 54 -7.33 -18.87 -2.53
CA ASN A 54 -7.16 -17.42 -2.60
C ASN A 54 -6.24 -17.04 -3.78
N PRO A 55 -6.67 -16.10 -4.64
CA PRO A 55 -5.77 -15.58 -5.66
C PRO A 55 -4.56 -14.90 -5.00
N PRO A 56 -3.39 -14.90 -5.66
CA PRO A 56 -2.22 -14.22 -5.13
C PRO A 56 -2.52 -12.73 -4.95
N GLY A 57 -2.08 -12.18 -3.81
CA GLY A 57 -2.06 -10.74 -3.59
C GLY A 57 -0.91 -10.06 -4.32
N SER A 58 -0.74 -8.76 -4.10
CA SER A 58 0.43 -8.02 -4.54
C SER A 58 1.01 -7.21 -3.39
N LEU A 59 2.34 -7.13 -3.37
CA LEU A 59 3.11 -6.30 -2.47
C LEU A 59 3.57 -5.05 -3.21
N TRP A 60 3.33 -3.88 -2.63
CA TRP A 60 3.68 -2.59 -3.21
C TRP A 60 4.56 -1.80 -2.27
N ARG A 61 5.55 -1.10 -2.81
CA ARG A 61 6.30 -0.07 -2.08
C ARG A 61 5.63 1.28 -2.28
N VAL A 62 5.45 2.03 -1.20
CA VAL A 62 5.00 3.43 -1.26
C VAL A 62 6.22 4.29 -1.51
N MET A 63 6.21 5.07 -2.59
CA MET A 63 7.34 5.88 -3.03
C MET A 63 6.89 7.30 -3.34
N ALA A 64 7.81 8.26 -3.23
CA ALA A 64 7.62 9.57 -3.83
C ALA A 64 7.53 9.41 -5.36
N ALA A 65 6.66 10.19 -6.01
CA ALA A 65 6.44 10.07 -7.45
C ALA A 65 7.71 10.30 -8.28
N SER A 66 8.65 11.11 -7.78
CA SER A 66 9.96 11.36 -8.40
C SER A 66 10.91 10.18 -8.38
N ASP A 67 10.68 9.22 -7.46
CA ASP A 67 11.61 8.14 -7.16
C ASP A 67 11.11 6.80 -7.74
N VAL A 68 9.94 6.79 -8.38
CA VAL A 68 9.38 5.61 -9.03
C VAL A 68 10.25 5.26 -10.25
N PRO A 69 10.78 4.02 -10.35
CA PRO A 69 11.57 3.62 -11.51
C PRO A 69 10.79 3.68 -12.82
N ASP A 70 11.49 4.02 -13.90
CA ASP A 70 10.91 4.01 -15.25
C ASP A 70 10.35 2.62 -15.60
N GLY A 71 9.13 2.60 -16.14
CA GLY A 71 8.43 1.37 -16.52
C GLY A 71 7.85 0.56 -15.35
N ALA A 72 7.94 1.05 -14.11
CA ALA A 72 7.31 0.40 -12.97
C ALA A 72 5.77 0.38 -13.11
N THR A 73 5.16 -0.73 -12.70
CA THR A 73 3.71 -0.81 -12.54
C THR A 73 3.29 0.07 -11.37
N VAL A 74 2.44 1.07 -11.65
CA VAL A 74 1.90 1.97 -10.62
C VAL A 74 0.44 1.64 -10.29
N ALA A 75 0.06 1.86 -9.04
CA ALA A 75 -1.32 1.68 -8.59
C ALA A 75 -2.24 2.72 -9.28
N LYS A 76 -3.45 2.28 -9.64
CA LYS A 76 -4.48 3.21 -10.15
C LYS A 76 -4.95 4.13 -9.02
N VAL A 77 -4.70 5.42 -9.19
CA VAL A 77 -5.16 6.49 -8.28
C VAL A 77 -6.67 6.65 -8.44
N ALA A 78 -7.38 6.73 -7.31
CA ALA A 78 -8.81 7.05 -7.36
C ALA A 78 -8.96 8.57 -7.49
N LYS A 79 -9.81 9.02 -8.42
CA LYS A 79 -10.16 10.44 -8.58
C LYS A 79 -10.80 11.01 -7.31
#